data_AF-A0A554K098-F1
#
_entry.id   AF-A0A554K098-F1
#
_cell.length_a   1.000
_cell.length_b   1.000
_cell.length_c   1.000
_cell.angle_alpha   90.00
_cell.angle_beta   90.00
_cell.angle_gamma   90.00
#
_symmetry.space_group_name_H-M   'P 1'
#
loop_
_entity.id
_entity.type
_entity.pdbx_description
1 polymer ?
#
loop_
_entity_poly.entity_id
_entity_poly.type
_entity_poly.pdbx_seq_one_letter_code
_entity_poly.pdbx_strand_id
1 'polypeptide(L)'
;MRFQVPQFIETEEKIIGPFTLKQFIFVALGGAILFLLFFAVSPGIFIFLAIPVGAIFLGLALVKINEMPLYLYLFYFINHLISPKKYIYNPDDEIKIK
;
A
#
# COMPACT_ATOMS: atom_id res chain seq x y z
N MET A 1 -4.71 8.90 39.65
CA MET A 1 -5.12 7.81 38.74
C MET A 1 -4.05 7.65 37.67
N ARG A 2 -3.52 6.44 37.45
CA ARG A 2 -2.60 6.14 36.34
C ARG A 2 -3.47 5.69 35.18
N PHE A 3 -3.50 6.42 34.07
CA PHE A 3 -4.23 5.99 32.87
C PHE A 3 -3.43 4.89 32.18
N GLN A 4 -4.04 3.73 31.96
CA GLN A 4 -3.45 2.71 31.08
C GLN A 4 -3.63 3.17 29.65
N VAL A 5 -2.52 3.32 28.94
CA VAL A 5 -2.56 3.58 27.50
C VAL A 5 -2.99 2.28 26.80
N PRO A 6 -4.06 2.31 26.00
CA PRO A 6 -4.47 1.13 25.24
C PRO A 6 -3.33 0.71 24.30
N GLN A 7 -2.95 -0.56 24.33
CA GLN A 7 -1.79 -1.06 23.59
C GLN A 7 -2.07 -1.31 22.09
N PHE A 8 -3.33 -1.20 21.64
CA PHE A 8 -3.75 -1.53 20.27
C PHE A 8 -4.23 -0.31 19.46
N ILE A 9 -3.86 0.91 19.86
CA ILE A 9 -4.26 2.12 19.10
C ILE A 9 -3.65 2.18 17.69
N GLU A 10 -2.53 1.48 17.46
CA GLU A 10 -1.80 1.50 16.18
C GLU A 10 -2.26 0.40 15.22
N THR A 11 -2.98 -0.61 15.71
CA THR A 11 -3.47 -1.70 14.86
C THR A 11 -4.78 -1.28 14.22
N GLU A 12 -4.85 -1.30 12.89
CA GLU A 12 -6.11 -1.05 12.18
C GLU A 12 -7.18 -2.07 12.60
N GLU A 13 -8.38 -1.57 12.86
CA GLU A 13 -9.53 -2.39 13.18
C GLU A 13 -9.92 -3.27 11.99
N LYS A 14 -10.09 -4.57 12.26
CA LYS A 14 -10.59 -5.54 11.29
C LYS A 14 -12.11 -5.50 11.30
N ILE A 15 -12.68 -4.80 10.32
CA ILE A 15 -14.13 -4.56 10.24
C ILE A 15 -14.83 -5.71 9.51
N ILE A 16 -14.17 -6.32 8.52
CA ILE A 16 -14.78 -7.35 7.65
C ILE A 16 -13.95 -8.64 7.75
N GLY A 17 -14.34 -9.51 8.68
CA GLY A 17 -13.67 -10.77 8.93
C GLY A 17 -12.18 -10.56 9.27
N PRO A 18 -11.23 -11.18 8.53
CA PRO A 18 -9.81 -11.00 8.78
C PRO A 18 -9.23 -9.68 8.23
N PHE A 19 -10.00 -8.91 7.45
CA PHE A 19 -9.52 -7.74 6.70
C PHE A 19 -9.82 -6.41 7.40
N THR A 20 -8.87 -5.48 7.31
CA THR A 20 -9.13 -4.06 7.59
C THR A 20 -9.96 -3.44 6.47
N LEU A 21 -10.61 -2.30 6.73
CA LEU A 21 -11.43 -1.63 5.71
C LEU A 21 -10.65 -1.33 4.43
N LYS A 22 -9.39 -0.90 4.56
CA LYS A 22 -8.51 -0.62 3.41
C LYS A 22 -8.20 -1.88 2.62
N GLN A 23 -7.86 -2.98 3.31
CA GLN A 23 -7.59 -4.26 2.66
C GLN A 23 -8.81 -4.79 1.91
N PHE A 24 -9.99 -4.67 2.53
CA PHE A 24 -11.25 -5.05 1.89
C PHE A 24 -11.51 -4.25 0.61
N ILE A 25 -11.25 -2.94 0.60
CA ILE A 25 -11.39 -2.12 -0.61
C ILE A 25 -10.50 -2.64 -1.75
N PHE A 26 -9.25 -3.00 -1.49
CA PHE A 26 -8.36 -3.55 -2.52
C PHE A 26 -8.88 -4.89 -3.06
N VAL A 27 -9.34 -5.78 -2.19
CA VAL A 27 -9.92 -7.07 -2.62
C VAL A 27 -11.21 -6.86 -3.41
N ALA A 28 -12.09 -5.96 -2.95
CA ALA A 28 -13.34 -5.63 -3.63
C ALA A 28 -13.10 -5.00 -5.00
N LEU A 29 -12.13 -4.09 -5.13
CA LEU A 29 -11.73 -3.50 -6.41
C LEU A 29 -11.16 -4.57 -7.36
N GLY A 30 -10.25 -5.42 -6.86
CA GLY A 30 -9.70 -6.52 -7.65
C GLY A 30 -10.80 -7.48 -8.15
N GLY A 31 -11.72 -7.86 -7.26
CA GLY A 31 -12.87 -8.70 -7.59
C GLY A 31 -13.80 -8.04 -8.60
N ALA A 32 -14.11 -6.75 -8.45
CA ALA A 32 -14.94 -6.00 -9.39
C ALA A 32 -14.28 -5.91 -10.78
N ILE A 33 -12.98 -5.65 -10.84
CA ILE A 33 -12.23 -5.61 -12.11
C ILE A 33 -12.24 -6.98 -12.78
N LEU A 34 -11.95 -8.05 -12.04
CA LEU A 34 -12.00 -9.41 -12.57
C LEU A 34 -13.41 -9.80 -13.04
N PHE A 35 -14.44 -9.40 -12.30
CA PHE A 35 -15.82 -9.63 -12.69
C PHE A 35 -16.16 -8.94 -14.01
N LEU A 36 -15.79 -7.66 -14.17
CA LEU A 36 -15.99 -6.95 -15.44
C LEU A 36 -15.20 -7.61 -16.58
N LEU A 37 -13.97 -8.02 -16.32
CA LEU A 37 -13.12 -8.67 -17.31
C LEU A 37 -13.68 -10.02 -17.77
N PHE A 38 -14.34 -10.76 -16.89
CA PHE A 38 -14.99 -12.02 -17.24
C PHE A 38 -16.06 -11.85 -18.32
N PHE A 39 -16.79 -10.74 -18.32
CA PHE A 39 -17.79 -10.45 -19.36
C PHE A 39 -17.21 -9.78 -20.60
N ALA A 40 -16.07 -9.10 -20.48
CA ALA A 40 -15.50 -8.31 -21.56
C ALA A 40 -14.62 -9.12 -22.54
N VAL A 41 -14.04 -10.24 -22.11
CA VAL A 41 -13.01 -10.96 -22.89
C VAL A 41 -13.26 -12.45 -22.99
N SER A 42 -12.66 -13.10 -23.99
CA SER A 42 -12.77 -14.55 -24.17
C SER A 42 -12.12 -15.33 -23.02
N PRO A 43 -12.58 -16.56 -22.71
CA PRO A 43 -12.11 -17.30 -21.52
C PRO A 43 -10.60 -17.52 -21.47
N GLY A 44 -9.94 -17.72 -22.61
CA GLY A 44 -8.48 -17.89 -22.68
C GLY A 44 -7.71 -16.62 -22.30
N ILE A 45 -8.16 -15.47 -22.80
CA ILE A 45 -7.56 -14.16 -22.49
C ILE A 45 -7.88 -13.77 -21.05
N PHE A 46 -9.09 -14.08 -20.58
CA PHE A 46 -9.49 -13.84 -19.19
C PHE A 46 -8.53 -14.48 -18.20
N ILE A 47 -8.23 -15.78 -18.33
CA ILE A 47 -7.32 -16.48 -17.39
C ILE A 47 -5.93 -15.82 -17.39
N PHE A 48 -5.43 -15.47 -18.58
CA PHE A 48 -4.13 -14.84 -18.73
C PHE A 48 -4.04 -13.48 -18.03
N LEU A 49 -5.09 -12.66 -18.07
CA LEU A 49 -5.13 -11.38 -17.34
C LEU A 49 -5.56 -11.53 -15.88
N ALA A 50 -6.38 -12.51 -15.55
CA ALA A 50 -6.92 -12.68 -14.21
C ALA A 50 -5.83 -13.02 -13.19
N ILE A 51 -4.84 -13.81 -13.60
CA ILE A 51 -3.70 -14.18 -12.74
C ILE A 51 -2.90 -12.94 -12.30
N PRO A 52 -2.34 -12.11 -13.20
CA PRO A 52 -1.57 -10.94 -12.79
C PRO A 52 -2.43 -9.90 -12.06
N VAL A 53 -3.67 -9.67 -12.50
CA VAL A 53 -4.58 -8.72 -11.83
C VAL A 53 -4.89 -9.19 -10.41
N GLY A 54 -5.28 -10.44 -10.24
CA GLY A 54 -5.55 -11.03 -8.92
C GLY A 54 -4.31 -10.98 -8.02
N ALA A 55 -3.13 -11.33 -8.54
CA ALA A 55 -1.88 -11.27 -7.80
C ALA A 55 -1.53 -9.85 -7.32
N ILE A 56 -1.75 -8.83 -8.16
CA ILE A 56 -1.49 -7.43 -7.81
C ILE A 56 -2.43 -6.97 -6.69
N PHE A 57 -3.74 -7.18 -6.84
CA PHE A 57 -4.72 -6.71 -5.85
C PHE A 57 -4.62 -7.46 -4.51
N LEU A 58 -4.40 -8.78 -4.56
CA LEU A 58 -4.15 -9.56 -3.34
C LEU A 58 -2.81 -9.17 -2.70
N GLY A 59 -1.78 -8.93 -3.51
CA GLY A 59 -0.49 -8.43 -3.04
C GLY A 59 -0.65 -7.11 -2.30
N LEU A 60 -1.36 -6.14 -2.89
CA LEU A 60 -1.62 -4.83 -2.28
C LEU A 60 -2.42 -4.92 -0.97
N ALA A 61 -3.32 -5.90 -0.86
CA ALA A 61 -4.14 -6.10 0.33
C ALA A 61 -3.41 -6.85 1.46
N LEU A 62 -2.61 -7.87 1.15
CA LEU A 62 -2.09 -8.81 2.14
C LEU A 62 -0.60 -8.65 2.46
N VAL A 63 0.20 -8.19 1.50
CA VAL A 63 1.66 -8.14 1.66
C VAL A 63 2.05 -6.92 2.48
N LYS A 64 2.96 -7.14 3.41
CA LYS A 64 3.64 -6.10 4.18
C LYS A 64 5.15 -6.23 3.97
N ILE A 65 5.82 -5.10 3.85
CA ILE A 65 7.28 -4.99 3.75
C ILE A 65 7.75 -4.18 4.95
N ASN A 66 8.56 -4.76 5.82
CA ASN A 66 9.09 -4.11 7.02
C ASN A 66 7.99 -3.44 7.88
N GLU A 67 6.94 -4.20 8.23
CA GLU A 67 5.73 -3.73 8.94
C GLU A 67 4.86 -2.70 8.19
N MET A 68 5.29 -2.23 7.01
CA MET A 68 4.55 -1.28 6.20
C MET A 68 3.68 -2.00 5.16
N PRO A 69 2.40 -1.62 4.98
CA PRO A 69 1.57 -2.21 3.94
C PRO A 69 2.10 -1.89 2.54
N LEU A 70 1.99 -2.86 1.62
CA LEU A 70 2.58 -2.76 0.28
C LEU A 70 2.11 -1.52 -0.51
N TYR A 71 0.84 -1.14 -0.39
CA TYR A 71 0.32 0.04 -1.08
C TYR A 71 1.06 1.33 -0.67
N LEU A 72 1.43 1.45 0.61
CA LEU A 72 2.13 2.60 1.15
C LEU A 72 3.61 2.57 0.77
N TYR A 73 4.21 1.38 0.82
CA TYR A 73 5.56 1.17 0.31
C TYR A 73 5.69 1.60 -1.15
N LEU A 74 4.76 1.16 -2.00
CA LEU A 74 4.76 1.47 -3.42
C LEU A 74 4.55 2.96 -3.67
N PHE A 75 3.67 3.60 -2.89
CA PHE A 75 3.48 5.05 -2.94
C PHE A 75 4.79 5.80 -2.64
N TYR A 76 5.50 5.44 -1.57
CA TYR A 76 6.79 6.07 -1.26
C TYR A 76 7.86 5.76 -2.29
N PHE A 77 7.88 4.54 -2.82
CA PHE A 77 8.80 4.16 -3.89
C PHE A 77 8.59 5.03 -5.14
N ILE A 78 7.35 5.15 -5.63
CA ILE A 78 7.01 5.98 -6.78
C ILE A 78 7.31 7.45 -6.47
N ASN A 79 6.94 7.93 -5.29
CA ASN A 79 7.22 9.31 -4.88
C ASN A 79 8.72 9.59 -4.85
N HIS A 80 9.55 8.65 -4.38
CA HIS A 80 11.01 8.78 -4.38
C HIS A 80 11.59 8.85 -5.80
N LEU A 81 11.04 8.09 -6.74
CA LEU A 81 11.48 8.11 -8.14
C LEU A 81 11.16 9.44 -8.84
N ILE A 82 10.01 10.03 -8.55
CA ILE A 82 9.53 11.26 -9.21
C ILE A 82 10.06 12.53 -8.50
N SER A 83 10.32 12.46 -7.21
CA SER A 83 10.72 13.63 -6.42
C SER A 83 12.07 14.20 -6.85
N PRO A 84 12.18 15.53 -7.03
CA PRO A 84 13.45 16.17 -7.35
C PRO A 84 14.42 16.04 -6.18
N LYS A 85 15.57 15.43 -6.41
CA LYS A 85 16.62 15.26 -5.39
C LYS A 85 17.43 16.54 -5.27
N LYS A 86 16.95 17.49 -4.45
CA LYS A 86 17.71 18.71 -4.12
C LYS A 86 18.71 18.37 -3.01
N TYR A 87 19.97 18.23 -3.38
CA TYR A 87 21.08 18.20 -2.44
C TYR A 87 21.65 19.62 -2.36
N ILE A 88 21.17 20.41 -1.41
CA ILE A 88 21.73 21.74 -1.15
C ILE A 88 22.80 21.55 -0.09
N TYR A 89 24.06 21.72 -0.49
CA TYR A 89 25.17 21.89 0.44
C TYR A 89 25.26 23.37 0.81
N ASN A 90 25.23 23.70 2.09
CA ASN A 90 25.31 25.07 2.58
C ASN A 90 26.61 25.25 3.37
N PRO A 91 27.66 25.85 2.77
CA PRO A 91 28.96 26.04 3.43
C PRO A 91 28.89 26.98 4.63
N ASP A 92 27.89 27.88 4.68
CA ASP A 92 27.77 28.90 5.71
C ASP A 92 27.23 28.35 7.06
N ASP A 93 26.80 27.09 7.10
CA ASP A 93 26.43 26.36 8.33
C ASP A 93 27.65 25.77 9.05
N GLU A 94 28.87 26.02 8.57
CA GLU A 94 30.09 25.79 9.35
C GLU A 94 30.05 26.68 10.61
N ILE A 95 29.71 26.02 11.71
CA ILE A 95 29.69 26.48 13.10
C ILE A 95 30.67 27.64 13.28
N LYS A 96 30.13 28.84 13.48
CA LYS A 96 30.86 29.96 14.06
C LYS A 96 31.24 29.58 15.50
N ILE A 97 32.33 28.84 15.66
CA ILE A 97 32.99 28.66 16.94
C ILE A 97 33.59 30.03 17.27
N LYS A 98 32.89 30.77 18.13
CA LYS A 98 33.33 32.02 18.72
C LYS A 98 34.27 31.73 19.89
#